data_AF-A0A1B6FEV0-F1
#
_entry.id   AF-A0A1B6FEV0-F1
#
_cell.length_a   1.000
_cell.length_b   1.000
_cell.length_c   1.000
_cell.angle_alpha   90.00
_cell.angle_beta   90.00
_cell.angle_gamma   90.00
#
_symmetry.space_group_name_H-M   'P 1'
#
loop_
_entity.id
_entity.type
_entity.pdbx_description
1 polymer ?
#
loop_
_entity_poly.entity_id
_entity_poly.type
_entity_poly.pdbx_seq_one_letter_code
_entity_poly.pdbx_strand_id
1 'polypeptide(L)'
;GLTCVFIFSFNMTKNKQIKYPCGLCLKNVGKGSQAVLCRAMCSKWYHLKCTTLTREDFRDLAKSSNRWVCDSCIALDVTVGHESETEDVNSDVTTELETQNEIIKTLNEDVG
;
A
#
# COMPACT_ATOMS: atom_id res chain seq x y z
N GLY A 1 21.51 14.26 -52.08
CA GLY A 1 20.52 14.59 -51.04
C GLY A 1 19.49 13.51 -51.03
N LEU A 2 19.41 12.74 -49.94
CA LEU A 2 18.49 11.62 -49.78
C LEU A 2 17.06 12.14 -49.58
N THR A 3 16.18 11.93 -50.56
CA THR A 3 14.74 11.91 -50.33
C THR A 3 14.28 10.48 -50.52
N CYS A 4 14.21 9.73 -49.42
CA CYS A 4 13.70 8.36 -49.41
C CYS A 4 12.27 8.32 -49.94
N VAL A 5 12.06 7.44 -50.91
CA VAL A 5 10.80 6.84 -51.35
C VAL A 5 10.01 6.37 -50.13
N PHE A 6 8.66 6.43 -50.15
CA PHE A 6 7.75 5.32 -49.79
C PHE A 6 6.30 5.81 -49.93
N ILE A 7 5.69 5.48 -51.07
CA ILE A 7 4.24 5.33 -51.17
C ILE A 7 3.88 4.15 -50.27
N PHE A 8 3.11 4.41 -49.21
CA PHE A 8 2.24 3.40 -48.64
C PHE A 8 0.91 4.06 -48.33
N SER A 9 -0.10 3.64 -49.09
CA SER A 9 -1.52 3.86 -48.82
C SER A 9 -1.80 3.67 -47.33
N PHE A 10 -2.15 4.75 -46.64
CA PHE A 10 -2.39 4.73 -45.21
C PHE A 10 -3.76 4.06 -44.95
N ASN A 11 -3.71 2.75 -44.72
CA ASN A 11 -4.85 1.93 -44.37
C ASN A 11 -5.33 2.29 -42.96
N MET A 12 -6.63 2.59 -42.82
CA MET A 12 -7.27 2.85 -41.53
C MET A 12 -7.24 1.60 -40.65
N THR A 13 -6.57 1.67 -39.49
CA THR A 13 -7.10 1.03 -38.28
C THR A 13 -6.95 2.00 -37.11
N LYS A 14 -8.07 2.50 -36.58
CA LYS A 14 -8.10 3.24 -35.30
C LYS A 14 -7.80 2.24 -34.18
N ASN A 15 -6.53 1.92 -33.97
CA ASN A 15 -6.11 1.14 -32.81
C ASN A 15 -6.04 2.08 -31.60
N LYS A 16 -7.09 2.09 -30.78
CA LYS A 16 -7.12 2.88 -29.54
C LYS A 16 -6.18 2.25 -28.52
N GLN A 17 -4.91 2.64 -28.56
CA GLN A 17 -3.91 2.19 -27.59
C GLN A 17 -4.37 2.50 -26.15
N ILE A 18 -4.39 1.49 -25.30
CA ILE A 18 -4.65 1.63 -23.86
C ILE A 18 -3.37 2.19 -23.22
N LYS A 19 -3.41 3.45 -22.79
CA LYS A 19 -2.24 4.12 -22.21
C LYS A 19 -2.10 3.86 -20.71
N TYR A 20 -3.23 3.72 -20.00
CA TYR A 20 -3.26 3.53 -18.55
C TYR A 20 -4.26 2.44 -18.20
N PRO A 21 -3.85 1.16 -18.16
CA PRO A 21 -4.76 0.06 -17.83
C PRO A 21 -5.13 0.10 -16.35
N CYS A 22 -6.41 -0.09 -16.04
CA CYS A 22 -6.87 -0.25 -14.67
C CYS A 22 -6.29 -1.55 -14.07
N GLY A 23 -5.74 -1.49 -12.86
CA GLY A 23 -5.14 -2.66 -12.20
C GLY A 23 -6.11 -3.79 -11.85
N LEU A 24 -7.44 -3.55 -11.87
CA LEU A 24 -8.47 -4.56 -11.64
C LEU A 24 -9.15 -5.02 -12.95
N CYS A 25 -9.77 -4.10 -13.68
CA CYS A 25 -10.58 -4.46 -14.86
C CYS A 25 -9.81 -4.42 -16.19
N LEU A 26 -8.53 -4.01 -16.18
CA LEU A 26 -7.64 -3.89 -17.34
C LEU A 26 -8.10 -2.92 -18.46
N LYS A 27 -9.26 -2.27 -18.31
CA LYS A 27 -9.76 -1.24 -19.23
C LYS A 27 -9.00 0.07 -19.04
N ASN A 28 -8.90 0.86 -20.10
CA ASN A 28 -8.22 2.16 -20.06
C ASN A 28 -8.86 3.12 -19.05
N VAL A 29 -8.04 3.70 -18.18
CA VAL A 29 -8.34 4.88 -17.37
C VAL A 29 -8.08 6.12 -18.23
N GLY A 30 -9.15 6.85 -18.56
CA GLY A 30 -9.08 8.05 -19.39
C GLY A 30 -9.10 9.33 -18.57
N LYS A 31 -8.88 10.49 -19.21
CA LYS A 31 -8.89 11.80 -18.55
C LYS A 31 -10.18 12.14 -17.80
N GLY A 32 -11.33 11.63 -18.24
CA GLY A 32 -12.63 11.83 -17.57
C GLY A 32 -13.02 10.72 -16.60
N SER A 33 -12.16 9.72 -16.37
CA SER A 33 -12.46 8.64 -15.43
C SER A 33 -12.20 9.11 -14.00
N GLN A 34 -13.14 8.87 -13.09
CA GLN A 34 -12.84 8.91 -11.65
C GLN A 34 -11.92 7.73 -11.35
N ALA A 35 -10.67 8.04 -11.01
CA ALA A 35 -9.64 7.04 -10.80
C ALA A 35 -8.63 7.51 -9.76
N VAL A 36 -8.00 6.54 -9.11
CA VAL A 36 -6.99 6.73 -8.08
C VAL A 36 -5.72 5.97 -8.47
N LEU A 37 -4.56 6.54 -8.16
CA LEU A 37 -3.26 5.91 -8.34
C LEU A 37 -2.85 5.23 -7.04
N CYS A 38 -2.51 3.94 -7.10
CA CYS A 38 -1.88 3.28 -5.95
C CYS A 38 -0.46 3.85 -5.78
N ARG A 39 -0.17 4.45 -4.61
CA ARG A 39 1.14 5.06 -4.30
C ARG A 39 2.12 4.12 -3.57
N ALA A 40 1.86 2.82 -3.62
CA ALA A 40 2.82 1.78 -3.24
C ALA A 40 3.56 1.23 -4.48
N MET A 41 4.18 0.06 -4.34
CA MET A 41 5.07 -0.53 -5.36
C MET A 41 4.44 -0.74 -6.74
N CYS A 42 3.14 -1.00 -6.85
CA CYS A 42 2.56 -1.31 -8.17
C CYS A 42 2.40 -0.09 -9.09
N SER A 43 2.26 1.12 -8.54
CA SER A 43 2.03 2.37 -9.30
C SER A 43 0.95 2.27 -10.40
N LYS A 44 -0.06 1.40 -10.21
CA LYS A 44 -1.16 1.20 -11.17
C LYS A 44 -2.32 2.16 -10.87
N TRP A 45 -3.01 2.57 -11.94
CA TRP A 45 -4.27 3.31 -11.85
C TRP A 45 -5.45 2.35 -11.63
N TYR A 46 -6.45 2.80 -10.89
CA TYR A 46 -7.69 2.06 -10.66
C TYR A 46 -8.88 2.99 -10.86
N HIS A 47 -9.91 2.54 -11.57
CA HIS A 47 -11.19 3.26 -11.57
C HIS A 47 -11.77 3.24 -10.17
N LEU A 48 -12.41 4.32 -9.72
CA LEU A 48 -13.05 4.39 -8.40
C LEU A 48 -14.06 3.25 -8.18
N LYS A 49 -14.87 2.93 -9.20
CA LYS A 49 -15.83 1.82 -9.14
C LYS A 49 -15.18 0.42 -9.08
N CYS A 50 -13.88 0.33 -9.34
CA CYS A 50 -13.10 -0.90 -9.30
C CYS A 50 -12.27 -0.99 -8.01
N THR A 51 -12.47 -0.07 -7.07
CA THR A 51 -11.90 -0.14 -5.73
C THR A 51 -13.02 -0.21 -4.71
N THR A 52 -12.66 -0.42 -3.45
CA THR A 52 -13.57 -0.36 -2.30
C THR A 52 -13.78 1.06 -1.77
N LEU A 53 -13.12 2.07 -2.35
CA LEU A 53 -13.26 3.46 -1.92
C LEU A 53 -14.67 3.98 -2.18
N THR A 54 -15.26 4.61 -1.16
CA THR A 54 -16.49 5.36 -1.34
C THR A 54 -16.21 6.67 -2.09
N ARG A 55 -17.27 7.30 -2.62
CA ARG A 55 -17.14 8.62 -3.27
C ARG A 55 -16.73 9.71 -2.29
N GLU A 56 -17.10 9.56 -1.02
CA GLU A 56 -16.78 10.51 0.05
C GLU A 56 -15.30 10.40 0.39
N ASP A 57 -14.81 9.20 0.66
CA ASP A 57 -13.38 8.94 0.90
C ASP A 57 -12.52 9.39 -0.27
N PHE A 58 -12.97 9.15 -1.51
CA PHE A 58 -12.26 9.60 -2.71
C PHE A 58 -12.14 11.13 -2.78
N ARG A 59 -13.20 11.86 -2.40
CA ARG A 59 -13.19 13.33 -2.35
C ARG A 59 -12.30 13.83 -1.22
N ASP A 60 -12.31 13.18 -0.08
CA ASP A 60 -11.50 13.57 1.07
C ASP A 60 -10.02 13.28 0.81
N LEU A 61 -9.72 12.13 0.19
CA LEU A 61 -8.39 11.80 -0.31
C LEU A 61 -7.86 12.87 -1.27
N ALA A 62 -8.69 13.38 -2.18
CA ALA A 62 -8.31 14.43 -3.12
C ALA A 62 -8.01 15.79 -2.46
N LYS A 63 -8.55 16.05 -1.27
CA LYS A 63 -8.29 17.27 -0.49
C LYS A 63 -7.12 17.11 0.48
N SER A 64 -6.83 15.88 0.87
CA SER A 64 -5.75 15.55 1.81
C SER A 64 -4.41 15.30 1.11
N SER A 65 -3.33 15.22 1.89
CA SER A 65 -2.03 14.69 1.44
C SER A 65 -1.92 13.16 1.59
N ASN A 66 -3.01 12.48 1.97
CA ASN A 66 -3.01 11.05 2.23
C ASN A 66 -2.76 10.24 0.96
N ARG A 67 -2.17 9.07 1.12
CA ARG A 67 -1.86 8.14 0.03
C ARG A 67 -2.85 6.99 0.06
N TRP A 68 -3.33 6.57 -1.12
CA TRP A 68 -4.11 5.35 -1.26
C TRP A 68 -3.23 4.21 -1.78
N VAL A 69 -3.47 3.02 -1.24
CA VAL A 69 -2.79 1.77 -1.58
C VAL A 69 -3.85 0.75 -1.96
N CYS A 70 -3.65 0.03 -3.06
CA CYS A 70 -4.59 -1.02 -3.47
C CYS A 70 -4.42 -2.29 -2.61
N ASP A 71 -5.49 -3.07 -2.49
CA ASP A 71 -5.53 -4.29 -1.67
C ASP A 71 -4.39 -5.27 -1.96
N SER A 72 -3.99 -5.42 -3.23
CA SER A 72 -2.86 -6.28 -3.60
C SER A 72 -1.53 -5.79 -3.02
N CYS A 73 -1.32 -4.47 -2.92
CA CYS A 73 -0.12 -3.93 -2.30
C CYS A 73 -0.19 -4.01 -0.78
N ILE A 74 -1.36 -3.82 -0.18
CA ILE A 74 -1.57 -4.02 1.27
C ILE A 74 -1.26 -5.46 1.65
N ALA A 75 -1.78 -6.44 0.90
CA ALA A 75 -1.54 -7.86 1.16
C ALA A 75 -0.06 -8.26 1.03
N LEU A 76 0.70 -7.59 0.18
CA LEU A 76 2.14 -7.82 0.02
C LEU A 76 2.97 -7.16 1.13
N ASP A 77 2.53 -6.03 1.67
CA ASP A 77 3.22 -5.28 2.73
C ASP A 77 3.31 -6.10 4.04
N VAL A 78 2.31 -6.95 4.31
CA VAL A 78 2.30 -7.86 5.47
C VAL A 78 3.47 -8.86 5.46
N THR A 79 4.12 -9.08 4.31
CA THR A 79 5.24 -10.04 4.20
C THR A 79 6.61 -9.43 4.51
N VAL A 80 6.70 -8.11 4.72
CA VAL A 80 7.95 -7.39 5.00
C VAL A 80 7.75 -6.45 6.19
N GLY A 81 7.77 -7.01 7.40
CA GLY A 81 8.03 -6.26 8.63
C GLY A 81 6.85 -5.46 9.20
N HIS A 82 6.02 -6.13 9.99
CA HIS A 82 5.47 -5.48 11.18
C HIS A 82 6.55 -5.53 12.28
N GLU A 83 7.60 -4.73 12.14
CA GLU A 83 8.35 -4.24 13.31
C GLU A 83 7.63 -2.98 13.80
N SER A 84 6.43 -3.19 14.33
CA SER A 84 5.62 -2.17 14.99
C SER A 84 4.73 -2.97 15.92
N GLU A 85 4.88 -2.78 17.24
CA GLU A 85 4.31 -3.56 18.36
C GLU A 85 5.18 -4.71 18.91
N THR A 86 6.50 -4.53 19.05
CA THR A 86 7.29 -5.32 20.04
C THR A 86 7.70 -4.51 21.28
N GLU A 87 7.21 -3.27 21.43
CA GLU A 87 7.57 -2.43 22.59
C GLU A 87 6.78 -2.78 23.86
N ASP A 88 5.64 -3.47 23.75
CA ASP A 88 4.74 -3.65 24.90
C ASP A 88 4.97 -4.94 25.71
N VAL A 89 5.83 -5.86 25.27
CA VAL A 89 6.04 -7.15 25.99
C VAL A 89 7.16 -7.07 27.03
N ASN A 90 8.10 -6.13 26.91
CA ASN A 90 9.29 -6.10 27.77
C ASN A 90 9.07 -5.43 29.14
N SER A 91 7.99 -4.67 29.34
CA SER A 91 7.69 -4.00 30.61
C SER A 91 7.21 -4.97 31.70
N ASP A 92 6.41 -5.97 31.34
CA ASP A 92 5.83 -6.92 32.30
C ASP A 92 6.87 -7.92 32.82
N VAL A 93 7.93 -8.20 32.06
CA VAL A 93 8.98 -9.14 32.49
C VAL A 93 9.88 -8.51 33.56
N THR A 94 10.11 -7.20 33.51
CA THR A 94 11.00 -6.52 34.46
C THR A 94 10.40 -6.42 35.86
N THR A 95 9.09 -6.17 35.98
CA THR A 95 8.41 -5.99 37.28
C THR A 95 8.28 -7.32 38.05
N GLU A 96 8.05 -8.42 37.35
CA GLU A 96 8.01 -9.76 37.96
C GLU A 96 9.38 -10.19 38.49
N LEU A 97 10.46 -9.89 37.77
CA LEU A 97 11.82 -10.25 38.18
C LEU A 97 12.27 -9.47 39.42
N GLU A 98 11.91 -8.19 39.52
CA GLU A 98 12.17 -7.38 40.72
C GLU A 98 11.42 -7.91 41.94
N THR A 99 10.16 -8.33 41.76
CA THR A 99 9.35 -8.91 42.84
C THR A 99 9.95 -10.22 43.35
N GLN A 100 10.44 -11.09 42.46
CA GLN A 100 11.07 -12.35 42.85
C GLN A 100 12.39 -12.14 43.59
N ASN A 101 13.18 -11.12 43.21
CA ASN A 101 14.44 -10.82 43.89
C ASN A 101 14.24 -10.36 45.34
N GLU A 102 13.20 -9.58 45.63
CA GLU A 102 12.89 -9.16 47.00
C GLU A 102 12.38 -10.33 47.87
N ILE A 103 11.63 -11.27 47.30
CA ILE A 103 11.21 -12.49 48.00
C ILE A 103 12.43 -13.35 48.38
N ILE A 104 13.38 -13.51 47.45
CA ILE A 104 14.61 -14.27 47.73
C ILE A 104 15.43 -13.60 48.85
N LYS A 105 15.50 -12.27 48.86
CA LYS A 105 16.21 -11.52 49.88
C LYS A 105 15.62 -11.72 51.27
N THR A 106 14.31 -11.61 51.41
CA THR A 106 13.61 -11.78 52.69
C THR A 106 13.73 -13.21 53.23
N LEU A 107 13.64 -14.22 52.36
CA LEU A 107 13.84 -15.62 52.77
C LEU A 107 15.28 -15.91 53.24
N ASN A 108 16.28 -15.25 52.66
CA ASN A 108 17.67 -15.42 53.09
C ASN A 108 17.96 -14.77 54.45
N GLU A 109 17.19 -13.74 54.83
CA GLU A 109 17.29 -13.07 56.14
C GLU A 109 16.62 -13.88 57.25
N ASP A 110 15.57 -14.67 56.95
CA ASP A 110 14.88 -15.55 57.92
C ASP A 110 15.61 -16.88 58.20
N VAL A 111 16.59 -17.25 57.35
CA VAL A 111 17.37 -18.49 57.47
C VAL A 111 18.75 -18.25 58.14
N GLY A 112 19.15 -16.99 58.36
CA GLY A 112 20.41 -16.60 59.01
C GLY A 112 20.25 -16.25 60.50
#